data_AF-A0A537JRH2-F1
#
_entry.id   AF-A0A537JRH2-F1
#
_cell.length_a   1.000
_cell.length_b   1.000
_cell.length_c   1.000
_cell.angle_alpha   90.00
_cell.angle_beta   90.00
_cell.angle_gamma   90.00
#
_symmetry.space_group_name_H-M   'P 1'
#
loop_
_entity.id
_entity.type
_entity.pdbx_description
1 polymer ?
#
loop_
_entity_poly.entity_id
_entity_poly.type
_entity_poly.pdbx_seq_one_letter_code
_entity_poly.pdbx_strand_id
1 'polypeptide(L)'
;MDYSTYTACLSAYHRLEQSDDKKLYTRRYRQFLLQVFSADSVLQLVPNAAIQLLQKYSEGGPPDPRLQPLIPALGMIFLNAYHPINNQYSGMAELRLLSGTLAQRANVVFHHLVHDRETVIEPLQSSPPTLPRYWETTGCYYGRPAVRYRPYYEGRDSDKSVDTAESEVCRKFYSTYTKQSLTGGLMALWCPHLICLGFHKMPHAEGRNDIFSALFKYFEKAPETVIYDFACQLAPYCMSREPLFFKDTCFAVDEMHAKGHVGCSQASFMSNYMQVRPEVININTSAAECSNSGLSRIKKSISYMDQKHAILYTYVYLCVWNRRQERKHQSRLEKELLRIPQDM
;
A
#
# COMPACT_ATOMS: atom_id res chain seq x y z
N MET A 1 -9.20 -20.06 19.23
CA MET A 1 -7.80 -19.84 18.80
C MET A 1 -6.89 -20.34 19.90
N ASP A 2 -5.87 -21.13 19.56
CA ASP A 2 -4.78 -21.41 20.49
C ASP A 2 -3.87 -20.18 20.56
N TYR A 3 -3.73 -19.60 21.75
CA TYR A 3 -2.87 -18.44 21.99
C TYR A 3 -1.51 -18.80 22.60
N SER A 4 -1.23 -20.10 22.80
CA SER A 4 -0.01 -20.59 23.45
C SER A 4 1.26 -19.99 22.83
N THR A 5 1.34 -19.95 21.49
CA THR A 5 2.49 -19.41 20.76
C THR A 5 2.67 -17.91 20.98
N TYR A 6 1.57 -17.16 21.01
CA TYR A 6 1.59 -15.71 21.24
C TYR A 6 2.08 -15.40 22.66
N THR A 7 1.57 -16.13 23.66
CA THR A 7 1.99 -16.00 25.06
C THR A 7 3.46 -16.37 25.22
N ALA A 8 3.93 -17.45 24.58
CA ALA A 8 5.33 -17.86 24.63
C ALA A 8 6.28 -16.77 24.11
N CYS A 9 5.94 -16.15 22.97
CA CYS A 9 6.70 -15.02 22.42
C CYS A 9 6.70 -13.78 23.33
N LEU A 10 5.57 -13.45 23.96
CA LEU A 10 5.50 -12.36 24.93
C LEU A 10 6.36 -12.64 26.17
N SER A 11 6.33 -13.88 26.68
CA SER A 11 7.20 -14.29 27.80
C SER A 11 8.68 -14.23 27.43
N ALA A 12 9.03 -14.65 26.21
CA ALA A 12 10.40 -14.54 25.70
C ALA A 12 10.86 -13.08 25.60
N TYR A 13 10.02 -12.20 25.07
CA TYR A 13 10.27 -10.75 25.06
C TYR A 13 10.48 -10.19 26.47
N HIS A 14 9.62 -10.54 27.43
CA HIS A 14 9.74 -10.03 28.80
C HIS A 14 11.05 -10.47 29.48
N ARG A 15 11.50 -11.71 29.24
CA ARG A 15 12.83 -12.18 29.70
C ARG A 15 13.97 -11.37 29.09
N LEU A 16 13.88 -11.04 27.80
CA LEU A 16 14.88 -10.23 27.10
C LEU A 16 14.90 -8.77 27.58
N GLU A 17 13.75 -8.22 27.96
CA GLU A 17 13.63 -6.86 28.49
C GLU A 17 14.26 -6.70 29.88
N GLN A 18 14.24 -7.76 30.69
CA GLN A 18 14.91 -7.80 31.98
C GLN A 18 16.43 -8.02 31.87
N SER A 19 16.92 -8.42 30.70
CA SER A 19 18.35 -8.58 30.43
C SER A 19 18.94 -7.25 29.93
N ASP A 20 20.07 -6.84 30.48
CA ASP A 20 20.79 -5.63 30.00
C ASP A 20 21.50 -5.87 28.65
N ASP A 21 21.57 -7.13 28.19
CA ASP A 21 22.22 -7.52 26.95
C ASP A 21 21.29 -7.35 25.72
N LYS A 22 21.88 -6.97 24.59
CA LYS A 22 21.21 -6.90 23.27
C LYS A 22 20.01 -5.94 23.18
N LYS A 23 20.13 -4.73 23.75
CA LYS A 23 19.12 -3.64 23.70
C LYS A 23 18.49 -3.41 22.32
N LEU A 24 19.29 -3.47 21.25
CA LEU A 24 18.78 -3.29 19.88
C LEU A 24 17.89 -4.45 19.43
N TYR A 25 18.28 -5.70 19.70
CA TYR A 25 17.46 -6.88 19.41
C TYR A 25 16.12 -6.82 20.15
N THR A 26 16.14 -6.52 21.45
CA THR A 26 14.93 -6.36 22.27
C THR A 26 13.99 -5.29 21.71
N ARG A 27 14.53 -4.15 21.26
CA ARG A 27 13.75 -3.10 20.59
C ARG A 27 13.09 -3.59 19.29
N ARG A 28 13.82 -4.34 18.44
CA ARG A 28 13.26 -4.89 17.20
C ARG A 28 12.20 -5.96 17.47
N TYR A 29 12.43 -6.81 18.48
CA TYR A 29 11.45 -7.78 18.95
C TYR A 29 10.15 -7.09 19.38
N ARG A 30 10.23 -6.04 20.20
CA ARG A 30 9.07 -5.23 20.60
C ARG A 30 8.32 -4.67 19.39
N GLN A 31 9.04 -4.09 18.42
CA GLN A 31 8.44 -3.51 17.22
C GLN A 31 7.67 -4.56 16.40
N PHE A 32 8.22 -5.76 16.25
CA PHE A 32 7.52 -6.86 15.58
C PHE A 32 6.27 -7.30 16.35
N LEU A 33 6.36 -7.49 17.67
CA LEU A 33 5.20 -7.89 18.47
C LEU A 33 4.07 -6.86 18.41
N LEU A 34 4.38 -5.56 18.44
CA LEU A 34 3.36 -4.50 18.27
C LEU A 34 2.62 -4.62 16.94
N GLN A 35 3.28 -5.09 15.87
CA GLN A 35 2.63 -5.35 14.59
C GLN A 35 1.83 -6.66 14.62
N VAL A 36 2.34 -7.71 15.27
CA VAL A 36 1.64 -9.00 15.43
C VAL A 36 0.32 -8.85 16.19
N PHE A 37 0.30 -8.02 17.23
CA PHE A 37 -0.87 -7.74 18.06
C PHE A 37 -1.69 -6.54 17.59
N SER A 38 -1.36 -5.97 16.42
CA SER A 38 -2.19 -4.94 15.82
C SER A 38 -3.56 -5.50 15.42
N ALA A 39 -4.59 -4.64 15.43
CA ALA A 39 -5.95 -5.02 15.01
C ALA A 39 -6.09 -5.17 13.48
N ASP A 40 -5.02 -4.90 12.73
CA ASP A 40 -5.01 -4.99 11.27
C ASP A 40 -5.07 -6.44 10.78
N SER A 41 -5.38 -6.59 9.49
CA SER A 41 -5.34 -7.91 8.85
C SER A 41 -3.94 -8.52 8.96
N VAL A 42 -3.86 -9.82 9.25
CA VAL A 42 -2.60 -10.56 9.25
C VAL A 42 -1.87 -10.43 7.89
N LEU A 43 -2.60 -10.25 6.79
CA LEU A 43 -2.04 -10.07 5.45
C LEU A 43 -1.30 -8.75 5.24
N GLN A 44 -1.53 -7.76 6.12
CA GLN A 44 -0.79 -6.50 6.12
C GLN A 44 0.60 -6.67 6.77
N LEU A 45 0.74 -7.64 7.68
CA LEU A 45 2.03 -8.03 8.27
C LEU A 45 2.72 -9.14 7.47
N VAL A 46 1.96 -10.13 7.02
CA VAL A 46 2.44 -11.31 6.30
C VAL A 46 1.84 -11.30 4.89
N PRO A 47 2.51 -10.65 3.92
CA PRO A 47 2.04 -10.66 2.54
C PRO A 47 2.07 -12.09 1.97
N ASN A 48 1.32 -12.34 0.90
CA ASN A 48 1.17 -13.68 0.32
C ASN A 48 2.53 -14.36 0.02
N ALA A 49 3.47 -13.59 -0.55
CA ALA A 49 4.81 -14.07 -0.87
C ALA A 49 5.63 -14.52 0.36
N ALA A 50 5.30 -14.07 1.58
CA ALA A 50 6.01 -14.43 2.80
C ALA A 50 5.51 -15.73 3.44
N ILE A 51 4.29 -16.21 3.09
CA ILE A 51 3.62 -17.33 3.75
C ILE A 51 4.49 -18.59 3.71
N GLN A 52 4.90 -19.03 2.51
CA GLN A 52 5.69 -20.24 2.34
C GLN A 52 7.10 -20.11 2.97
N LEU A 53 7.65 -18.90 2.98
CA LEU A 53 8.97 -18.64 3.56
C LEU A 53 8.92 -18.76 5.09
N LEU A 54 7.89 -18.20 5.73
CA LEU A 54 7.66 -18.35 7.16
C LEU A 54 7.36 -19.80 7.54
N GLN A 55 6.63 -20.53 6.70
CA GLN A 55 6.35 -21.94 6.94
C GLN A 55 7.63 -22.78 6.92
N LYS A 56 8.48 -22.63 5.91
CA LYS A 56 9.80 -23.28 5.86
C LYS A 56 10.68 -22.93 7.05
N TYR A 57 10.65 -21.66 7.47
CA TYR A 57 11.32 -21.24 8.69
C TYR A 57 10.73 -21.94 9.92
N SER A 58 9.41 -22.06 10.04
CA SER A 58 8.78 -22.75 11.19
C SER A 58 9.17 -24.23 11.30
N GLU A 59 9.43 -24.90 10.17
CA GLU A 59 9.73 -26.33 10.06
C GLU A 59 11.20 -26.70 10.34
N GLY A 60 12.05 -25.72 10.67
CA GLY A 60 13.47 -25.97 10.97
C GLY A 60 14.45 -25.34 9.98
N GLY A 61 13.96 -24.75 8.88
CA GLY A 61 14.81 -24.05 7.91
C GLY A 61 15.47 -22.78 8.48
N PRO A 62 16.59 -22.31 7.90
CA PRO A 62 17.15 -21.01 8.26
C PRO A 62 16.21 -19.86 7.82
N PRO A 63 16.33 -18.65 8.41
CA PRO A 63 15.64 -17.47 7.90
C PRO A 63 15.98 -17.22 6.42
N ASP A 64 14.97 -17.17 5.55
CA ASP A 64 15.15 -16.84 4.14
C ASP A 64 15.40 -15.32 3.98
N PRO A 65 16.46 -14.87 3.29
CA PRO A 65 16.74 -13.44 3.10
C PRO A 65 15.58 -12.67 2.46
N ARG A 66 14.73 -13.32 1.67
CA ARG A 66 13.54 -12.70 1.04
C ARG A 66 12.47 -12.30 2.05
N LEU A 67 12.48 -12.86 3.27
CA LEU A 67 11.59 -12.41 4.34
C LEU A 67 11.87 -10.97 4.76
N GLN A 68 13.12 -10.51 4.64
CA GLN A 68 13.51 -9.19 5.11
C GLN A 68 12.77 -8.06 4.39
N PRO A 69 12.74 -7.97 3.05
CA PRO A 69 11.98 -6.94 2.35
C PRO A 69 10.44 -7.13 2.44
N LEU A 70 9.96 -8.35 2.71
CA LEU A 70 8.53 -8.67 2.81
C LEU A 70 7.94 -8.36 4.20
N ILE A 71 8.71 -8.61 5.25
CA ILE A 71 8.31 -8.39 6.66
C ILE A 71 9.48 -7.66 7.35
N PRO A 72 9.63 -6.34 7.14
CA PRO A 72 10.79 -5.60 7.61
C PRO A 72 11.09 -5.76 9.10
N ALA A 73 10.07 -5.75 9.95
CA ALA A 73 10.24 -5.88 11.41
C ALA A 73 10.88 -7.23 11.80
N LEU A 74 10.45 -8.32 11.15
CA LEU A 74 11.01 -9.66 11.38
C LEU A 74 12.41 -9.78 10.74
N GLY A 75 12.60 -9.23 9.55
CA GLY A 75 13.89 -9.18 8.88
C GLY A 75 14.97 -8.50 9.73
N MET A 76 14.63 -7.38 10.37
CA MET A 76 15.55 -6.67 11.28
C MET A 76 15.89 -7.51 12.51
N ILE A 77 14.96 -8.31 13.03
CA ILE A 77 15.24 -9.25 14.12
C ILE A 77 16.28 -10.29 13.67
N PHE A 78 16.13 -10.86 12.47
CA PHE A 78 17.09 -11.84 11.95
C PHE A 78 18.49 -11.26 11.78
N LEU A 79 18.60 -10.05 11.21
CA LEU A 79 19.90 -9.37 11.09
C LEU A 79 20.56 -9.14 12.45
N ASN A 80 19.79 -8.74 13.45
CA ASN A 80 20.28 -8.45 14.79
C ASN A 80 20.59 -9.70 15.63
N ALA A 81 20.08 -10.86 15.24
CA ALA A 81 20.28 -12.13 15.94
C ALA A 81 21.39 -13.01 15.34
N TYR A 82 21.87 -12.66 14.15
CA TYR A 82 22.87 -13.42 13.42
C TYR A 82 24.26 -13.24 14.01
N HIS A 83 24.96 -14.35 14.27
CA HIS A 83 26.33 -14.41 14.75
C HIS A 83 27.23 -14.92 13.61
N PRO A 84 28.01 -14.03 12.94
CA PRO A 84 28.80 -14.40 11.76
C PRO A 84 29.85 -15.47 12.03
N ILE A 85 30.44 -15.45 13.23
CA ILE A 85 31.56 -16.32 13.62
C ILE A 85 31.13 -17.80 13.64
N ASN A 86 29.91 -18.06 14.12
CA ASN A 86 29.40 -19.43 14.30
C ASN A 86 28.29 -19.78 13.30
N ASN A 87 27.96 -18.86 12.38
CA ASN A 87 26.85 -18.97 11.43
C ASN A 87 25.52 -19.40 12.10
N GLN A 88 25.18 -18.76 13.22
CA GLN A 88 24.05 -19.13 14.08
C GLN A 88 23.16 -17.94 14.43
N TYR A 89 21.87 -18.22 14.65
CA TYR A 89 20.91 -17.23 15.14
C TYR A 89 20.59 -17.51 16.62
N SER A 90 20.69 -16.48 17.47
CA SER A 90 20.35 -16.61 18.89
C SER A 90 18.89 -16.26 19.20
N GLY A 91 18.23 -17.01 20.08
CA GLY A 91 16.93 -16.61 20.66
C GLY A 91 15.73 -16.72 19.71
N MET A 92 15.72 -17.75 18.85
CA MET A 92 14.77 -17.90 17.74
C MET A 92 13.66 -18.94 17.93
N ALA A 93 13.66 -19.71 19.02
CA ALA A 93 12.74 -20.84 19.18
C ALA A 93 11.26 -20.39 19.19
N GLU A 94 10.91 -19.42 20.02
CA GLU A 94 9.54 -18.90 20.11
C GLU A 94 9.15 -18.15 18.83
N LEU A 95 10.07 -17.39 18.23
CA LEU A 95 9.85 -16.70 16.95
C LEU A 95 9.57 -17.67 15.81
N ARG A 96 10.21 -18.84 15.82
CA ARG A 96 10.00 -19.91 14.83
C ARG A 96 8.58 -20.46 14.91
N LEU A 97 8.12 -20.75 16.13
CA LEU A 97 6.74 -21.20 16.34
C LEU A 97 5.74 -20.12 15.92
N LEU A 98 5.96 -18.86 16.35
CA LEU A 98 5.08 -17.74 15.99
C LEU A 98 5.03 -17.52 14.47
N SER A 99 6.15 -17.68 13.77
CA SER A 99 6.19 -17.59 12.31
C SER A 99 5.30 -18.62 11.64
N GLY A 100 5.27 -19.86 12.16
CA GLY A 100 4.35 -20.91 11.67
C GLY A 100 2.89 -20.54 11.89
N THR A 101 2.55 -20.09 13.10
CA THR A 101 1.18 -19.65 13.44
C THR A 101 0.73 -18.47 12.57
N LEU A 102 1.62 -17.49 12.33
CA LEU A 102 1.34 -16.35 11.46
C LEU A 102 1.19 -16.76 9.99
N ALA A 103 2.05 -17.65 9.48
CA ALA A 103 1.95 -18.20 8.13
C ALA A 103 0.62 -18.93 7.91
N GLN A 104 0.25 -19.80 8.86
CA GLN A 104 -1.02 -20.54 8.80
C GLN A 104 -2.21 -19.57 8.82
N ARG A 105 -2.23 -18.59 9.73
CA ARG A 105 -3.29 -17.60 9.81
C ARG A 105 -3.39 -16.78 8.51
N ALA A 106 -2.27 -16.32 7.97
CA ALA A 106 -2.23 -15.61 6.69
C ALA A 106 -2.73 -16.47 5.54
N ASN A 107 -2.34 -17.75 5.48
CA ASN A 107 -2.81 -18.68 4.46
C ASN A 107 -4.33 -18.88 4.52
N VAL A 108 -4.88 -19.13 5.72
CA VAL A 108 -6.33 -19.28 5.91
C VAL A 108 -7.08 -18.03 5.48
N VAL A 109 -6.64 -16.84 5.92
CA VAL A 109 -7.28 -15.57 5.55
C VAL A 109 -7.20 -15.35 4.04
N PHE A 110 -6.05 -15.59 3.41
CA PHE A 110 -5.90 -15.45 1.97
C PHE A 110 -6.81 -16.41 1.20
N HIS A 111 -6.85 -17.68 1.59
CA HIS A 111 -7.73 -18.67 0.96
C HIS A 111 -9.20 -18.31 1.12
N HIS A 112 -9.65 -17.89 2.30
CA HIS A 112 -11.00 -17.42 2.53
C HIS A 112 -11.34 -16.23 1.61
N LEU A 113 -10.44 -15.24 1.50
CA LEU A 113 -10.65 -14.11 0.59
C LEU A 113 -10.79 -14.53 -0.88
N VAL A 114 -10.05 -15.56 -1.31
CA VAL A 114 -10.10 -16.06 -2.70
C VAL A 114 -11.38 -16.86 -2.97
N HIS A 115 -11.83 -17.69 -2.04
CA HIS A 115 -12.93 -18.66 -2.26
C HIS A 115 -14.30 -18.11 -1.83
N ASP A 116 -14.36 -17.31 -0.77
CA ASP A 116 -15.60 -16.72 -0.24
C ASP A 116 -15.87 -15.34 -0.84
N ARG A 117 -15.56 -15.19 -2.12
CA ARG A 117 -15.98 -14.02 -2.91
C ARG A 117 -17.47 -14.16 -3.18
N GLU A 118 -18.28 -13.48 -2.36
CA GLU A 118 -19.70 -13.26 -2.64
C GLU A 118 -19.89 -12.68 -4.04
N THR A 119 -21.07 -12.95 -4.62
CA THR A 119 -21.42 -12.81 -6.02
C THR A 119 -20.78 -11.59 -6.70
N VAL A 120 -19.85 -11.87 -7.60
CA VAL A 120 -19.32 -10.90 -8.56
C VAL A 120 -20.43 -10.67 -9.57
N ILE A 121 -21.24 -9.63 -9.39
CA ILE A 121 -22.13 -9.19 -10.46
C ILE A 121 -21.24 -8.48 -11.47
N GLU A 122 -20.73 -9.24 -12.43
CA GLU A 122 -20.20 -8.66 -13.64
C GLU A 122 -21.35 -7.90 -14.31
N PRO A 123 -21.18 -6.63 -14.70
CA PRO A 123 -22.23 -5.90 -15.41
C PRO A 123 -22.73 -6.74 -16.58
N LEU A 124 -24.06 -6.84 -16.76
CA LEU A 124 -24.60 -7.37 -18.00
C LEU A 124 -24.05 -6.50 -19.14
N GLN A 125 -23.11 -7.06 -19.92
CA GLN A 125 -22.65 -6.68 -21.26
C GLN A 125 -21.26 -6.03 -21.45
N SER A 126 -20.57 -6.63 -22.44
CA SER A 126 -19.60 -6.09 -23.43
C SER A 126 -18.30 -5.46 -22.92
N SER A 127 -17.19 -5.68 -23.62
CA SER A 127 -15.86 -5.09 -23.39
C SER A 127 -15.92 -3.59 -23.00
N PRO A 128 -14.98 -3.09 -22.16
CA PRO A 128 -14.93 -1.67 -21.77
C PRO A 128 -15.14 -0.76 -22.97
N PRO A 129 -15.98 0.29 -22.90
CA PRO A 129 -16.22 1.16 -24.03
C PRO A 129 -14.89 1.71 -24.56
N THR A 130 -14.53 1.31 -25.77
CA THR A 130 -13.31 1.73 -26.48
C THR A 130 -13.47 3.09 -27.16
N LEU A 131 -14.62 3.75 -26.94
CA LEU A 131 -14.95 5.03 -27.56
C LEU A 131 -13.88 6.08 -27.23
N PRO A 132 -13.26 6.69 -28.26
CA PRO A 132 -12.34 7.80 -28.05
C PRO A 132 -12.99 8.89 -27.21
N ARG A 133 -12.25 9.41 -26.23
CA ARG A 133 -12.70 10.51 -25.36
C ARG A 133 -13.89 10.19 -24.43
N TYR A 134 -14.25 8.91 -24.22
CA TYR A 134 -15.26 8.52 -23.22
C TYR A 134 -14.97 9.04 -21.79
N TRP A 135 -13.69 9.26 -21.49
CA TRP A 135 -13.23 9.88 -20.26
C TRP A 135 -13.77 11.31 -20.01
N GLU A 136 -14.23 12.02 -21.05
CA GLU A 136 -14.81 13.36 -20.90
C GLU A 136 -16.18 13.35 -20.25
N THR A 137 -16.91 12.25 -20.44
CA THR A 137 -18.21 12.02 -19.80
C THR A 137 -18.03 11.48 -18.40
N THR A 138 -17.10 10.52 -18.21
CA THR A 138 -16.90 9.86 -16.92
C THR A 138 -16.01 10.64 -15.96
N GLY A 139 -15.18 11.55 -16.46
CA GLY A 139 -14.15 12.23 -15.66
C GLY A 139 -13.00 11.33 -15.24
N CYS A 140 -12.79 10.20 -15.92
CA CYS A 140 -11.77 9.20 -15.59
C CYS A 140 -10.78 9.03 -16.75
N TYR A 141 -9.55 9.54 -16.63
CA TYR A 141 -8.55 9.45 -17.68
C TYR A 141 -7.24 8.85 -17.17
N TYR A 142 -6.70 7.82 -17.84
CA TYR A 142 -5.46 7.14 -17.45
C TYR A 142 -4.45 6.97 -18.60
N GLY A 143 -4.62 7.74 -19.68
CA GLY A 143 -3.76 7.65 -20.88
C GLY A 143 -3.83 6.30 -21.63
N ARG A 144 -4.74 5.42 -21.21
CA ARG A 144 -4.96 4.08 -21.77
C ARG A 144 -6.44 3.70 -21.61
N PRO A 145 -6.97 2.83 -22.49
CA PRO A 145 -8.30 2.27 -22.29
C PRO A 145 -8.34 1.42 -21.01
N ALA A 146 -9.52 1.27 -20.42
CA ALA A 146 -9.72 0.30 -19.34
C ALA A 146 -9.48 -1.12 -19.88
N VAL A 147 -8.70 -1.91 -19.16
CA VAL A 147 -8.40 -3.31 -19.48
C VAL A 147 -9.43 -4.27 -18.90
N ARG A 148 -10.25 -3.80 -17.94
CA ARG A 148 -11.33 -4.57 -17.32
C ARG A 148 -12.39 -3.66 -16.69
N TYR A 149 -13.55 -4.25 -16.43
CA TYR A 149 -14.56 -3.63 -15.58
C TYR A 149 -14.21 -3.79 -14.12
N ARG A 150 -14.71 -2.86 -13.30
CA ARG A 150 -14.76 -3.03 -11.86
C ARG A 150 -16.05 -3.80 -11.55
N PRO A 151 -15.97 -5.02 -11.01
CA PRO A 151 -17.15 -5.73 -10.59
C PRO A 151 -17.91 -5.02 -9.47
N TYR A 152 -19.17 -5.40 -9.29
CA TYR A 152 -19.90 -5.12 -8.08
C TYR A 152 -19.69 -6.28 -7.10
N TYR A 153 -19.29 -5.97 -5.87
CA TYR A 153 -19.12 -6.95 -4.80
C TYR A 153 -20.31 -6.87 -3.85
N GLU A 154 -21.21 -7.84 -3.94
CA GLU A 154 -22.32 -7.98 -2.99
C GLU A 154 -21.82 -8.01 -1.53
N GLY A 155 -22.59 -7.44 -0.60
CA GLY A 155 -22.20 -7.34 0.81
C GLY A 155 -21.05 -6.35 1.13
N ARG A 156 -20.31 -5.88 0.12
CA ARG A 156 -19.12 -5.01 0.31
C ARG A 156 -19.26 -3.63 -0.35
N ASP A 157 -20.03 -3.54 -1.42
CA ASP A 157 -20.30 -2.29 -2.15
C ASP A 157 -21.72 -1.75 -1.93
N SER A 158 -22.56 -2.41 -1.14
CA SER A 158 -23.93 -1.96 -0.84
C SER A 158 -23.97 -0.65 -0.05
N ASP A 159 -24.98 0.21 -0.26
CA ASP A 159 -25.08 1.56 0.34
C ASP A 159 -25.03 1.61 1.88
N LYS A 160 -25.29 0.49 2.58
CA LYS A 160 -25.13 0.39 4.04
C LYS A 160 -23.68 0.31 4.51
N SER A 161 -22.74 0.08 3.58
CA SER A 161 -21.29 0.05 3.79
C SER A 161 -20.59 1.24 3.11
N VAL A 162 -21.29 2.37 2.90
CA VAL A 162 -20.64 3.66 2.62
C VAL A 162 -19.81 4.01 3.84
N ASP A 163 -18.55 3.58 3.82
CA ASP A 163 -17.50 3.91 4.78
C ASP A 163 -17.84 3.73 6.29
N THR A 164 -18.88 2.97 6.63
CA THR A 164 -19.09 2.35 7.94
C THR A 164 -18.23 1.11 8.15
N ALA A 165 -17.10 1.00 7.42
CA ALA A 165 -15.96 0.31 7.99
C ALA A 165 -15.45 1.19 9.13
N GLU A 166 -16.17 1.15 10.24
CA GLU A 166 -15.76 1.45 11.61
C GLU A 166 -14.59 0.51 11.97
N SER A 167 -13.51 0.56 11.20
CA SER A 167 -12.22 0.24 11.75
C SER A 167 -11.93 1.39 12.72
N GLU A 168 -12.34 1.24 13.98
CA GLU A 168 -12.01 2.16 15.09
C GLU A 168 -10.48 2.46 15.18
N VAL A 169 -9.68 1.67 14.45
CA VAL A 169 -8.22 1.62 14.38
C VAL A 169 -7.60 2.81 13.64
N CYS A 170 -8.17 3.27 12.51
CA CYS A 170 -7.60 4.40 11.75
C CYS A 170 -8.57 5.59 11.67
N ARG A 171 -8.33 6.62 12.50
CA ARG A 171 -9.20 7.80 12.62
C ARG A 171 -8.79 9.01 11.76
N LYS A 172 -7.77 8.88 10.90
CA LYS A 172 -7.13 10.01 10.20
C LYS A 172 -8.12 10.92 9.43
N PHE A 173 -9.28 10.39 9.03
CA PHE A 173 -10.22 11.09 8.15
C PHE A 173 -11.67 11.23 8.64
N TYR A 174 -12.02 10.63 9.78
CA TYR A 174 -13.40 10.60 10.27
C TYR A 174 -13.94 12.00 10.61
N SER A 175 -13.10 12.90 11.11
CA SER A 175 -13.54 14.25 11.51
C SER A 175 -13.63 15.25 10.36
N THR A 176 -12.90 15.04 9.26
CA THR A 176 -12.75 16.04 8.18
C THR A 176 -13.84 15.88 7.11
N TYR A 177 -14.17 14.64 6.73
CA TYR A 177 -15.18 14.38 5.70
C TYR A 177 -16.63 14.51 6.20
N THR A 178 -16.90 14.07 7.43
CA THR A 178 -18.26 14.11 8.02
C THR A 178 -18.77 15.54 8.26
N LYS A 179 -17.88 16.52 8.45
CA LYS A 179 -18.26 17.89 8.82
C LYS A 179 -18.44 18.86 7.65
N GLN A 180 -17.94 18.54 6.44
CA GLN A 180 -17.79 19.58 5.41
C GLN A 180 -18.63 19.38 4.14
N SER A 181 -19.46 18.33 4.04
CA SER A 181 -20.34 18.10 2.87
C SER A 181 -19.67 18.46 1.54
N LEU A 182 -18.40 18.06 1.37
CA LEU A 182 -17.57 18.55 0.29
C LEU A 182 -18.03 17.92 -1.02
N THR A 183 -18.67 18.73 -1.85
CA THR A 183 -19.03 18.42 -3.23
C THR A 183 -17.77 18.18 -4.05
N GLY A 184 -17.55 16.92 -4.44
CA GLY A 184 -16.62 16.43 -5.46
C GLY A 184 -15.12 16.78 -5.34
N GLY A 185 -14.26 15.77 -5.44
CA GLY A 185 -12.80 15.90 -5.43
C GLY A 185 -12.13 15.55 -6.76
N LEU A 186 -10.82 15.78 -6.84
CA LEU A 186 -9.97 15.30 -7.92
C LEU A 186 -8.91 14.38 -7.33
N MET A 187 -8.93 13.11 -7.73
CA MET A 187 -7.89 12.15 -7.39
C MET A 187 -6.97 11.99 -8.59
N ALA A 188 -5.66 12.00 -8.37
CA ALA A 188 -4.67 11.77 -9.43
C ALA A 188 -3.64 10.73 -8.97
N LEU A 189 -3.25 9.85 -9.90
CA LEU A 189 -2.16 8.90 -9.68
C LEU A 189 -0.87 9.45 -10.29
N TRP A 190 0.21 9.31 -9.54
CA TRP A 190 1.52 9.83 -9.90
C TRP A 190 2.55 8.71 -9.85
N CYS A 191 3.48 8.70 -10.80
CA CYS A 191 4.68 7.88 -10.65
C CYS A 191 5.76 8.64 -9.87
N PRO A 192 6.84 7.96 -9.42
CA PRO A 192 7.94 8.62 -8.68
C PRO A 192 8.61 9.77 -9.43
N HIS A 193 8.53 9.80 -10.77
CA HIS A 193 9.07 10.87 -11.63
C HIS A 193 8.17 12.11 -11.72
N LEU A 194 7.11 12.22 -10.90
CA LEU A 194 6.12 13.29 -10.92
C LEU A 194 5.27 13.35 -12.21
N ILE A 195 5.20 12.24 -12.96
CA ILE A 195 4.31 12.10 -14.12
C ILE A 195 2.94 11.67 -13.63
N CYS A 196 1.90 12.40 -14.03
CA CYS A 196 0.52 12.00 -13.82
C CYS A 196 0.19 10.82 -14.72
N LEU A 197 -0.14 9.68 -14.11
CA LEU A 197 -0.60 8.48 -14.81
C LEU A 197 -2.08 8.57 -15.18
N GLY A 198 -2.84 9.37 -14.44
CA GLY A 198 -4.25 9.57 -14.68
C GLY A 198 -4.95 10.27 -13.53
N PHE A 199 -6.22 10.60 -13.76
CA PHE A 199 -7.08 11.25 -12.78
C PHE A 199 -8.51 10.72 -12.82
N HIS A 200 -9.20 10.91 -11.69
CA HIS A 200 -10.59 10.57 -11.47
C HIS A 200 -11.29 11.77 -10.84
N LYS A 201 -12.35 12.26 -11.48
CA LYS A 201 -13.27 13.23 -10.89
C LYS A 201 -14.22 12.49 -9.95
N MET A 202 -14.06 12.74 -8.66
CA MET A 202 -14.89 12.11 -7.63
C MET A 202 -16.15 12.94 -7.46
N PRO A 203 -17.36 12.35 -7.57
CA PRO A 203 -18.60 13.07 -7.29
C PRO A 203 -18.81 13.25 -5.78
N HIS A 204 -18.21 12.39 -4.96
CA HIS A 204 -18.35 12.38 -3.50
C HIS A 204 -16.95 12.44 -2.86
N ALA A 205 -16.88 12.47 -1.52
CA ALA A 205 -15.61 12.47 -0.79
C ALA A 205 -14.71 11.30 -1.22
N GLU A 206 -13.40 11.55 -1.19
CA GLU A 206 -12.39 10.57 -1.60
C GLU A 206 -12.51 9.26 -0.82
N GLY A 207 -12.68 8.16 -1.55
CA GLY A 207 -12.80 6.82 -0.96
C GLY A 207 -11.75 5.85 -1.47
N ARG A 208 -11.62 4.73 -0.75
CA ARG A 208 -10.80 3.57 -1.16
C ARG A 208 -11.23 3.01 -2.52
N ASN A 209 -12.49 3.20 -2.86
CA ASN A 209 -13.08 2.75 -4.12
C ASN A 209 -12.44 3.42 -5.35
N ASP A 210 -12.17 4.72 -5.30
CA ASP A 210 -11.66 5.45 -6.46
C ASP A 210 -10.24 4.98 -6.81
N ILE A 211 -9.38 4.82 -5.79
CA ILE A 211 -8.03 4.26 -5.94
C ILE A 211 -8.09 2.81 -6.41
N PHE A 212 -8.91 1.96 -5.77
CA PHE A 212 -9.09 0.57 -6.19
C PHE A 212 -9.55 0.47 -7.65
N SER A 213 -10.55 1.26 -8.04
CA SER A 213 -11.10 1.28 -9.40
C SER A 213 -10.05 1.73 -10.41
N ALA A 214 -9.24 2.73 -10.06
CA ALA A 214 -8.15 3.20 -10.89
C ALA A 214 -7.11 2.10 -11.13
N LEU A 215 -6.65 1.45 -10.07
CA LEU A 215 -5.64 0.40 -10.15
C LEU A 215 -6.18 -0.83 -10.87
N PHE A 216 -7.37 -1.31 -10.52
CA PHE A 216 -7.92 -2.53 -11.07
C PHE A 216 -8.33 -2.40 -12.54
N LYS A 217 -9.04 -1.31 -12.91
CA LYS A 217 -9.59 -1.17 -14.26
C LYS A 217 -8.55 -0.86 -15.31
N TYR A 218 -7.49 -0.12 -14.97
CA TYR A 218 -6.56 0.44 -15.96
C TYR A 218 -5.18 -0.21 -15.96
N PHE A 219 -4.81 -0.96 -14.93
CA PHE A 219 -3.50 -1.63 -14.89
C PHE A 219 -3.65 -3.12 -15.22
N GLU A 220 -2.86 -3.59 -16.19
CA GLU A 220 -2.81 -5.01 -16.57
C GLU A 220 -2.37 -5.88 -15.40
N LYS A 221 -1.37 -5.42 -14.64
CA LYS A 221 -0.87 -6.01 -13.41
C LYS A 221 -0.92 -4.97 -12.30
N ALA A 222 -1.22 -5.40 -11.07
CA ALA A 222 -1.20 -4.49 -9.93
C ALA A 222 0.23 -3.92 -9.76
N PRO A 223 0.37 -2.64 -9.36
CA PRO A 223 1.68 -2.11 -9.01
C PRO A 223 2.34 -2.91 -7.90
N GLU A 224 3.65 -3.08 -7.96
CA GLU A 224 4.42 -3.72 -6.88
C GLU A 224 4.35 -2.93 -5.57
N THR A 225 4.21 -1.60 -5.67
CA THR A 225 4.11 -0.72 -4.49
C THR A 225 3.12 0.41 -4.77
N VAL A 226 2.21 0.62 -3.83
CA VAL A 226 1.25 1.73 -3.84
C VAL A 226 1.49 2.55 -2.58
N ILE A 227 1.90 3.80 -2.79
CA ILE A 227 2.10 4.77 -1.70
C ILE A 227 0.86 5.64 -1.62
N TYR A 228 0.17 5.56 -0.50
CA TYR A 228 -1.07 6.30 -0.28
C TYR A 228 -1.22 6.66 1.19
N ASP A 229 -1.74 7.83 1.46
CA ASP A 229 -1.78 8.38 2.80
C ASP A 229 -2.80 7.68 3.72
N PHE A 230 -3.72 6.90 3.12
CA PHE A 230 -4.68 5.99 3.75
C PHE A 230 -4.46 4.53 3.30
N ALA A 231 -3.22 4.17 2.93
CA ALA A 231 -2.86 2.83 2.45
C ALA A 231 -3.20 1.70 3.43
N CYS A 232 -3.14 1.96 4.75
CA CYS A 232 -3.51 0.99 5.79
C CYS A 232 -4.95 0.46 5.65
N GLN A 233 -5.87 1.28 5.12
CA GLN A 233 -7.26 0.89 4.90
C GLN A 233 -7.53 0.53 3.42
N LEU A 234 -6.71 1.04 2.50
CA LEU A 234 -6.75 0.62 1.10
C LEU A 234 -6.32 -0.85 0.93
N ALA A 235 -5.30 -1.30 1.65
CA ALA A 235 -4.80 -2.69 1.55
C ALA A 235 -5.89 -3.73 1.83
N PRO A 236 -6.60 -3.72 2.99
CA PRO A 236 -7.70 -4.66 3.23
C PRO A 236 -8.89 -4.45 2.28
N TYR A 237 -9.13 -3.22 1.82
CA TYR A 237 -10.17 -2.94 0.81
C TYR A 237 -9.87 -3.63 -0.53
N CYS A 238 -8.64 -3.51 -1.01
CA CYS A 238 -8.15 -4.15 -2.22
C CYS A 238 -8.10 -5.67 -2.08
N MET A 239 -7.55 -6.19 -0.97
CA MET A 239 -7.41 -7.63 -0.74
C MET A 239 -8.75 -8.33 -0.53
N SER A 240 -9.70 -7.69 0.14
CA SER A 240 -11.05 -8.26 0.25
C SER A 240 -11.66 -8.40 -1.12
N ARG A 241 -11.57 -7.36 -1.95
CA ARG A 241 -12.16 -7.33 -3.28
C ARG A 241 -11.43 -8.23 -4.25
N GLU A 242 -10.17 -7.98 -4.58
CA GLU A 242 -9.39 -8.65 -5.65
C GLU A 242 -8.08 -9.26 -5.09
N PRO A 243 -8.15 -10.29 -4.23
CA PRO A 243 -6.97 -10.81 -3.54
C PRO A 243 -5.90 -11.35 -4.49
N LEU A 244 -6.30 -12.04 -5.57
CA LEU A 244 -5.34 -12.59 -6.54
C LEU A 244 -4.62 -11.51 -7.34
N PHE A 245 -5.28 -10.38 -7.60
CA PHE A 245 -4.67 -9.27 -8.34
C PHE A 245 -3.68 -8.48 -7.46
N PHE A 246 -4.02 -8.27 -6.19
CA PHE A 246 -3.23 -7.44 -5.27
C PHE A 246 -2.30 -8.22 -4.32
N LYS A 247 -2.23 -9.56 -4.42
CA LYS A 247 -1.46 -10.41 -3.50
C LYS A 247 0.02 -10.04 -3.36
N ASP A 248 0.60 -9.46 -4.42
CA ASP A 248 2.01 -9.08 -4.51
C ASP A 248 2.21 -7.55 -4.44
N THR A 249 1.15 -6.79 -4.13
CA THR A 249 1.20 -5.33 -3.99
C THR A 249 1.53 -4.92 -2.55
N CYS A 250 2.62 -4.18 -2.38
CA CYS A 250 2.97 -3.52 -1.12
C CYS A 250 2.21 -2.20 -0.99
N PHE A 251 1.23 -2.14 -0.08
CA PHE A 251 0.54 -0.90 0.27
C PHE A 251 1.26 -0.20 1.43
N ALA A 252 1.77 1.00 1.18
CA ALA A 252 2.57 1.73 2.16
C ALA A 252 2.00 3.14 2.40
N VAL A 253 1.92 3.50 3.68
CA VAL A 253 1.56 4.84 4.15
C VAL A 253 2.74 5.76 3.92
N ASP A 254 2.47 6.88 3.27
CA ASP A 254 3.45 7.95 3.07
C ASP A 254 4.02 8.47 4.40
N GLU A 255 5.34 8.69 4.42
CA GLU A 255 6.11 9.02 5.63
C GLU A 255 5.64 10.35 6.26
N MET A 256 5.33 11.35 5.42
CA MET A 256 4.86 12.65 5.88
C MET A 256 3.52 12.58 6.62
N HIS A 257 2.75 11.52 6.34
CA HIS A 257 1.42 11.31 6.89
C HIS A 257 1.38 10.28 8.03
N ALA A 258 2.50 9.60 8.32
CA ALA A 258 2.61 8.54 9.32
C ALA A 258 2.16 8.99 10.73
N LYS A 259 2.40 10.25 11.11
CA LYS A 259 2.03 10.79 12.43
C LYS A 259 0.52 10.82 12.69
N GLY A 260 -0.30 10.87 11.64
CA GLY A 260 -1.77 10.87 11.75
C GLY A 260 -2.38 9.47 12.02
N HIS A 261 -1.57 8.42 12.01
CA HIS A 261 -2.00 7.03 12.12
C HIS A 261 -1.69 6.47 13.51
N VAL A 262 -2.56 6.77 14.48
CA VAL A 262 -2.32 6.43 15.91
C VAL A 262 -2.63 4.96 16.24
N GLY A 263 -3.57 4.31 15.54
CA GLY A 263 -3.93 2.91 15.78
C GLY A 263 -3.48 1.92 14.71
N CYS A 264 -2.97 2.40 13.58
CA CYS A 264 -2.57 1.53 12.46
C CYS A 264 -1.30 0.74 12.79
N SER A 265 -1.24 -0.50 12.30
CA SER A 265 -0.02 -1.29 12.33
C SER A 265 1.09 -0.58 11.60
N GLN A 266 2.27 -0.61 12.21
CA GLN A 266 3.49 -0.12 11.58
C GLN A 266 3.89 -0.98 10.37
N ALA A 267 3.27 -2.16 10.17
CA ALA A 267 3.53 -3.02 9.01
C ALA A 267 3.23 -2.33 7.66
N SER A 268 2.32 -1.37 7.62
CA SER A 268 2.03 -0.59 6.41
C SER A 268 2.84 0.71 6.29
N PHE A 269 3.83 0.98 7.15
CA PHE A 269 4.52 2.27 7.17
C PHE A 269 5.76 2.23 6.29
N MET A 270 5.90 3.23 5.40
CA MET A 270 6.99 3.26 4.44
C MET A 270 8.38 3.28 5.10
N SER A 271 8.51 3.94 6.25
CA SER A 271 9.76 4.01 7.02
C SER A 271 10.31 2.64 7.44
N ASN A 272 9.47 1.61 7.56
CA ASN A 272 9.94 0.25 7.83
C ASN A 272 10.52 -0.41 6.59
N TYR A 273 9.91 -0.21 5.41
CA TYR A 273 10.42 -0.72 4.15
C TYR A 273 11.73 -0.02 3.76
N MET A 274 11.85 1.29 3.96
CA MET A 274 13.08 2.04 3.68
C MET A 274 14.30 1.55 4.46
N GLN A 275 14.13 0.88 5.61
CA GLN A 275 15.24 0.30 6.36
C GLN A 275 15.84 -0.94 5.69
N VAL A 276 15.10 -1.61 4.81
CA VAL A 276 15.45 -2.93 4.27
C VAL A 276 15.35 -3.05 2.75
N ARG A 277 14.76 -2.05 2.07
CA ARG A 277 14.56 -1.99 0.62
C ARG A 277 15.27 -0.76 0.04
N PRO A 278 16.54 -0.88 -0.40
CA PRO A 278 17.30 0.23 -0.97
C PRO A 278 16.61 0.89 -2.16
N GLU A 279 15.88 0.12 -2.97
CA GLU A 279 15.13 0.60 -4.12
C GLU A 279 13.99 1.54 -3.73
N VAL A 280 13.45 1.39 -2.51
CA VAL A 280 12.36 2.23 -1.99
C VAL A 280 12.87 3.52 -1.36
N ILE A 281 14.11 3.55 -0.86
CA ILE A 281 14.73 4.76 -0.30
C ILE A 281 14.78 5.88 -1.34
N ASN A 282 15.02 5.53 -2.60
CA ASN A 282 15.12 6.48 -3.71
C ASN A 282 13.78 6.79 -4.37
N ILE A 283 12.68 6.16 -3.92
CA ILE A 283 11.35 6.50 -4.42
C ILE A 283 10.92 7.83 -3.81
N ASN A 284 10.46 8.74 -4.66
CA ASN A 284 9.82 9.97 -4.21
C ASN A 284 8.44 9.66 -3.58
N THR A 285 8.43 9.31 -2.30
CA THR A 285 7.20 8.99 -1.55
C THR A 285 6.25 10.19 -1.50
N SER A 286 6.81 11.40 -1.53
CA SER A 286 6.10 12.69 -1.55
C SER A 286 5.64 13.13 -2.95
N ALA A 287 5.75 12.28 -3.98
CA ALA A 287 5.40 12.63 -5.35
C ALA A 287 3.96 13.15 -5.48
N ALA A 288 3.02 12.49 -4.80
CA ALA A 288 1.62 12.89 -4.77
C ALA A 288 1.45 14.26 -4.09
N GLU A 289 2.07 14.49 -2.94
CA GLU A 289 2.00 15.74 -2.19
C GLU A 289 2.57 16.93 -2.99
N CYS A 290 3.77 16.74 -3.56
CA CYS A 290 4.39 17.75 -4.43
C CYS A 290 3.48 18.08 -5.62
N SER A 291 2.81 17.09 -6.19
CA SER A 291 1.96 17.27 -7.38
C SER A 291 0.58 17.84 -7.04
N ASN A 292 0.05 17.54 -5.85
CA ASN A 292 -1.18 18.13 -5.32
C ASN A 292 -1.04 19.64 -5.12
N SER A 293 0.16 20.12 -4.76
CA SER A 293 0.46 21.56 -4.77
C SER A 293 0.31 22.19 -6.17
N GLY A 294 0.54 21.40 -7.22
CA GLY A 294 0.25 21.79 -8.61
C GLY A 294 -1.25 21.86 -8.88
N LEU A 295 -2.00 20.84 -8.48
CA LEU A 295 -3.46 20.79 -8.66
C LEU A 295 -4.19 21.89 -7.87
N SER A 296 -3.67 22.29 -6.70
CA SER A 296 -4.27 23.37 -5.90
C SER A 296 -4.32 24.70 -6.67
N ARG A 297 -3.40 24.92 -7.61
CA ARG A 297 -3.34 26.13 -8.45
C ARG A 297 -4.52 26.25 -9.42
N ILE A 298 -5.10 25.12 -9.82
CA ILE A 298 -6.26 25.10 -10.71
C ILE A 298 -7.58 24.97 -9.97
N LYS A 299 -7.55 24.64 -8.67
CA LYS A 299 -8.73 24.40 -7.84
C LYS A 299 -9.76 25.53 -7.93
N LYS A 300 -9.32 26.79 -7.88
CA LYS A 300 -10.22 27.95 -7.99
C LYS A 300 -10.81 28.09 -9.38
N SER A 301 -10.06 27.79 -10.44
CA SER A 301 -10.56 27.89 -11.81
C SER A 301 -11.62 26.82 -12.08
N ILE A 302 -11.35 25.56 -11.70
CA ILE A 302 -12.28 24.45 -11.93
C ILE A 302 -13.58 24.60 -11.13
N SER A 303 -13.57 25.30 -9.98
CA SER A 303 -14.78 25.47 -9.17
C SER A 303 -15.84 26.38 -9.80
N TYR A 304 -15.48 27.19 -10.80
CA TYR A 304 -16.42 28.02 -11.57
C TYR A 304 -16.81 27.40 -12.91
N MET A 305 -16.32 26.20 -13.22
CA MET A 305 -16.60 25.49 -14.46
C MET A 305 -17.74 24.50 -14.27
N ASP A 306 -18.50 24.23 -15.32
CA ASP A 306 -19.31 23.01 -15.33
C ASP A 306 -18.41 21.77 -15.35
N GLN A 307 -19.00 20.60 -15.07
CA GLN A 307 -18.24 19.35 -14.96
C GLN A 307 -17.45 19.02 -16.23
N LYS A 308 -18.02 19.23 -17.42
CA LYS A 308 -17.37 18.88 -18.68
C LYS A 308 -16.14 19.77 -18.92
N HIS A 309 -16.28 21.07 -18.70
CA HIS A 309 -15.18 22.01 -18.81
C HIS A 309 -14.11 21.77 -17.74
N ALA A 310 -14.50 21.44 -16.50
CA ALA A 310 -13.56 21.09 -15.44
C ALA A 310 -12.72 19.85 -15.79
N ILE A 311 -13.35 18.80 -16.35
CA ILE A 311 -12.67 17.57 -16.79
C ILE A 311 -11.67 17.89 -17.92
N LEU A 312 -12.10 18.61 -18.94
CA LEU A 312 -11.24 19.02 -20.06
C LEU A 312 -10.06 19.89 -19.60
N TYR A 313 -10.33 20.88 -18.74
CA TYR A 313 -9.30 21.77 -18.22
C TYR A 313 -8.26 21.00 -17.40
N THR A 314 -8.72 20.09 -16.54
CA THR A 314 -7.85 19.20 -15.74
C THR A 314 -6.96 18.35 -16.63
N TYR A 315 -7.54 17.74 -17.67
CA TYR A 315 -6.79 16.95 -18.64
C TYR A 315 -5.69 17.77 -19.33
N VAL A 316 -6.03 18.96 -19.85
CA VAL A 316 -5.05 19.83 -20.53
C VAL A 316 -3.95 20.27 -19.56
N TYR A 317 -4.32 20.65 -18.33
CA TYR A 317 -3.36 21.01 -17.30
C TYR A 317 -2.36 19.88 -17.03
N LEU A 318 -2.86 18.66 -16.83
CA LEU A 318 -2.02 17.48 -16.56
C LEU A 318 -1.17 17.09 -17.77
N CYS A 319 -1.65 17.26 -19.00
CA CYS A 319 -0.83 17.07 -20.20
C CYS A 319 0.35 18.06 -20.25
N VAL A 320 0.10 19.34 -19.93
CA VAL A 320 1.17 20.36 -19.87
C VAL A 320 2.13 20.07 -18.71
N TRP A 321 1.61 19.62 -17.57
CA TRP A 321 2.42 19.18 -16.43
C TRP A 321 3.37 18.06 -16.84
N ASN A 322 2.85 16.97 -17.41
CA ASN A 322 3.64 15.81 -17.83
C ASN A 322 4.74 16.21 -18.80
N ARG A 323 4.42 16.99 -19.85
CA ARG A 323 5.42 17.51 -20.80
C ARG A 323 6.51 18.36 -20.15
N ARG A 324 6.21 19.08 -19.06
CA ARG A 324 7.21 19.84 -18.31
C ARG A 324 8.11 18.93 -17.48
N GLN A 325 7.55 17.90 -16.85
CA GLN A 325 8.31 16.95 -16.06
C GLN A 325 9.18 16.04 -16.94
N GLU A 326 8.68 15.58 -18.09
CA GLU A 326 9.46 14.82 -19.08
C GLU A 326 10.70 15.59 -19.53
N ARG A 327 10.55 16.88 -19.89
CA ARG A 327 11.68 17.73 -20.28
C ARG A 327 12.70 17.93 -19.15
N LYS A 328 12.23 18.07 -17.91
CA LYS A 328 13.13 18.15 -16.74
C LYS A 328 13.88 16.84 -16.54
N HIS A 329 13.21 15.70 -16.72
CA HIS A 329 13.81 14.38 -16.61
C HIS A 329 14.87 14.16 -17.70
N GLN A 330 14.56 14.46 -18.95
CA GLN A 330 15.50 14.41 -20.07
C GLN A 330 16.75 15.27 -19.80
N SER A 331 16.56 16.52 -19.39
CA SER A 331 17.68 17.41 -19.06
C SER A 331 18.54 16.91 -17.89
N ARG A 332 17.96 16.20 -16.91
CA ARG A 332 18.72 15.58 -15.82
C ARG A 332 19.56 14.40 -16.33
N LEU A 333 18.94 13.51 -17.12
CA LEU A 333 19.64 12.38 -17.74
C LEU A 333 20.82 12.84 -18.61
N GLU A 334 20.61 13.87 -19.44
CA GLU A 334 21.69 14.45 -20.26
C GLU A 334 22.85 14.96 -19.40
N LYS A 335 22.56 15.64 -18.28
CA LYS A 335 23.59 16.13 -17.35
C LYS A 335 24.31 15.00 -16.62
N GLU A 336 23.63 13.91 -16.29
CA GLU A 336 24.22 12.74 -15.64
C GLU A 336 25.14 11.99 -16.62
N LEU A 337 24.72 11.82 -17.87
CA LEU A 337 25.56 11.24 -18.93
C LEU A 337 26.82 12.05 -19.18
N LEU A 338 26.74 13.38 -19.15
CA LEU A 338 27.90 14.28 -19.27
C LEU A 338 28.84 14.27 -18.05
N ARG A 339 28.44 13.67 -16.93
CA ARG A 339 29.26 13.55 -15.70
C ARG A 339 29.98 12.21 -15.57
N ILE A 340 29.69 11.24 -16.45
CA ILE A 340 30.43 9.98 -16.49
C ILE A 340 31.83 10.31 -17.04
N PRO A 341 32.92 10.04 -16.31
CA PRO A 341 34.27 10.26 -16.81
C PRO A 341 34.46 9.53 -18.14
N GLN A 342 34.99 10.20 -19.15
CA GLN A 342 35.24 9.59 -20.46
C GLN A 342 36.45 8.64 -20.49
N ASP A 343 37.08 8.38 -19.34
CA ASP A 343 38.25 7.53 -19.24
C ASP A 343 37.90 6.17 -18.59
N MET A 344 37.73 5.17 -19.45
CA MET A 344 38.04 3.77 -19.18
C MET A 344 38.80 3.19 -20.36
#